data_AF-A0A2T2VBS4-F1
#
_entry.id   AF-A0A2T2VBS4-F1
#
_cell.length_a   1.000
_cell.length_b   1.000
_cell.length_c   1.000
_cell.angle_alpha   90.00
_cell.angle_beta   90.00
_cell.angle_gamma   90.00
#
_symmetry.space_group_name_H-M   'P 1'
#
loop_
_entity.id
_entity.type
_entity.pdbx_description
1 polymer ?
#
loop_
_entity_poly.entity_id
_entity_poly.type
_entity_poly.pdbx_seq_one_letter_code
_entity_poly.pdbx_strand_id
1 'polypeptide(L)'
;MCGSANGVAMSANKHQGIRAAICWQEEITRLARQHNNANVLCLPAKFITVEEALNFVDIFLNTEFEAGRHQRRVDKIANGNQ
;
A
#
# COMPACT_ATOMS: atom_id res chain seq x y z
N MET A 1 -10.46 -0.32 -5.12
CA MET A 1 -10.30 0.80 -6.09
C MET A 1 -11.46 1.79 -5.94
N CYS A 2 -11.22 3.09 -6.07
CA CYS A 2 -12.26 4.12 -6.25
C CYS A 2 -11.66 5.33 -6.99
N GLY A 3 -12.43 6.39 -7.24
CA GLY A 3 -11.99 7.52 -8.08
C GLY A 3 -10.60 8.08 -7.72
N SER A 4 -10.38 8.45 -6.45
CA SER A 4 -9.07 8.95 -5.96
C SER A 4 -8.33 7.98 -5.05
N ALA A 5 -8.86 6.78 -4.82
CA ALA A 5 -8.42 5.80 -3.80
C ALA A 5 -8.40 6.27 -2.33
N ASN A 6 -8.51 7.55 -2.03
CA ASN A 6 -8.42 8.08 -0.67
C ASN A 6 -9.48 7.47 0.26
N GLY A 7 -10.75 7.45 -0.17
CA GLY A 7 -11.83 6.91 0.66
C GLY A 7 -11.64 5.44 1.00
N VAL A 8 -11.26 4.61 0.02
CA VAL A 8 -11.06 3.17 0.26
C VAL A 8 -9.82 2.91 1.11
N ALA A 9 -8.73 3.67 0.92
CA ALA A 9 -7.52 3.56 1.73
C ALA A 9 -7.76 4.00 3.18
N MET A 10 -8.42 5.13 3.40
CA MET A 10 -8.78 5.61 4.74
C MET A 10 -9.68 4.62 5.48
N SER A 11 -10.68 4.06 4.80
CA SER A 11 -11.57 3.06 5.39
C SER A 11 -10.83 1.76 5.72
N ALA A 12 -10.01 1.24 4.79
CA ALA A 12 -9.24 0.01 5.01
C ALA A 12 -8.26 0.14 6.17
N ASN A 13 -7.54 1.27 6.27
CA ASN A 13 -6.56 1.53 7.32
C ASN A 13 -7.16 1.69 8.74
N LYS A 14 -8.49 1.72 8.90
CA LYS A 14 -9.13 1.65 10.23
C LYS A 14 -9.09 0.27 10.85
N HIS A 15 -8.83 -0.77 10.06
CA HIS A 15 -8.80 -2.14 10.54
C HIS A 15 -7.40 -2.51 11.02
N GLN A 16 -7.33 -3.07 12.22
CA GLN A 16 -6.08 -3.46 12.84
C GLN A 16 -5.30 -4.44 11.94
N GLY A 17 -4.01 -4.18 11.77
CA GLY A 17 -3.13 -4.99 10.91
C GLY A 17 -3.23 -4.67 9.42
N ILE A 18 -4.16 -3.82 8.97
CA ILE A 18 -4.22 -3.34 7.58
C ILE A 18 -3.26 -2.17 7.39
N ARG A 19 -2.52 -2.23 6.29
CA ARG A 19 -1.63 -1.19 5.78
C ARG A 19 -1.92 -1.02 4.29
N ALA A 20 -2.94 -0.22 4.01
CA ALA A 20 -3.37 0.12 2.67
C ALA A 20 -2.57 1.30 2.12
N ALA A 21 -1.94 1.10 0.96
CA ALA A 21 -1.16 2.11 0.28
C ALA A 21 -1.84 2.56 -1.02
N ILE A 22 -1.98 3.86 -1.21
CA ILE A 22 -2.43 4.43 -2.49
C ILE A 22 -1.23 4.46 -3.44
N CYS A 23 -1.35 3.81 -4.59
CA CYS A 23 -0.25 3.65 -5.54
C CYS A 23 -0.67 4.16 -6.92
N TRP A 24 0.13 5.07 -7.49
CA TRP A 24 -0.10 5.69 -8.81
C TRP A 24 1.19 5.83 -9.63
N GLN A 25 2.30 5.29 -9.13
CA GLN A 25 3.61 5.24 -9.78
C GLN A 25 4.30 3.93 -9.37
N GLU A 26 5.16 3.40 -10.23
CA GLU A 26 5.89 2.16 -9.96
C GLU A 26 6.74 2.25 -8.69
N GLU A 27 7.50 3.33 -8.53
CA GLU A 27 8.37 3.54 -7.37
C GLU A 27 7.57 3.55 -6.07
N ILE A 28 6.46 4.29 -6.04
CA ILE A 28 5.55 4.32 -4.87
C ILE A 28 5.02 2.92 -4.56
N THR A 29 4.70 2.13 -5.59
CA THR A 29 4.20 0.76 -5.44
C THR A 29 5.27 -0.17 -4.82
N ARG A 30 6.52 -0.08 -5.30
CA ARG A 30 7.65 -0.84 -4.73
C ARG A 30 7.90 -0.43 -3.29
N LEU A 31 8.00 0.87 -3.02
CA LEU A 31 8.26 1.41 -1.67
C LEU A 31 7.12 1.07 -0.70
N ALA A 32 5.87 1.02 -1.16
CA ALA A 32 4.74 0.58 -0.34
C ALA A 32 4.95 -0.84 0.20
N ARG A 33 5.46 -1.77 -0.61
CA ARG A 33 5.82 -3.13 -0.19
C ARG A 33 7.13 -3.15 0.60
N GLN A 34 8.22 -2.65 0.02
CA GLN A 34 9.58 -2.69 0.58
C GLN A 34 9.69 -2.03 1.95
N HIS A 35 9.07 -0.87 2.14
CA HIS A 35 9.28 -0.05 3.33
C HIS A 35 8.14 -0.13 4.34
N ASN A 36 6.91 -0.35 3.88
CA ASN A 36 5.73 -0.26 4.74
C ASN A 36 5.05 -1.61 4.94
N ASN A 37 5.56 -2.67 4.29
CA ASN A 37 4.93 -3.98 4.23
C ASN A 37 3.41 -3.85 3.96
N ALA A 38 3.03 -2.97 3.03
CA ALA A 38 1.63 -2.73 2.72
C ALA A 38 0.97 -4.03 2.28
N ASN A 39 -0.17 -4.38 2.86
CA ASN A 39 -0.90 -5.63 2.56
C ASN A 39 -2.22 -5.37 1.81
N VAL A 40 -2.52 -4.11 1.49
CA VAL A 40 -3.64 -3.72 0.63
C VAL A 40 -3.16 -2.67 -0.37
N LEU A 41 -3.43 -2.92 -1.66
CA LEU A 41 -3.17 -1.99 -2.76
C LEU A 41 -4.42 -1.14 -3.05
N CYS A 42 -4.30 0.18 -3.02
CA CYS A 42 -5.37 1.10 -3.36
C CYS A 42 -5.04 1.86 -4.66
N LEU A 43 -5.86 1.67 -5.69
CA LEU A 43 -5.66 2.26 -7.02
C LEU A 43 -6.60 3.46 -7.28
N PRO A 44 -6.09 4.64 -7.65
CA PRO A 44 -6.88 5.84 -7.93
C PRO A 44 -7.38 5.86 -9.38
N ALA A 45 -8.57 5.29 -9.64
CA ALA A 45 -9.08 5.01 -10.99
C ALA A 45 -9.22 6.23 -11.92
N LYS A 46 -9.30 7.46 -11.40
CA LYS A 46 -9.35 8.68 -12.23
C LYS A 46 -7.99 9.19 -12.69
N PHE A 47 -6.90 8.62 -12.17
CA PHE A 47 -5.55 9.17 -12.32
C PHE A 47 -4.56 8.20 -12.95
N ILE A 48 -5.00 6.97 -13.25
CA ILE A 48 -4.16 5.93 -13.85
C ILE A 48 -4.96 5.20 -14.93
N THR A 49 -4.25 4.69 -15.93
CA THR A 49 -4.77 3.81 -16.96
C THR A 49 -4.92 2.38 -16.44
N VAL A 50 -5.63 1.53 -17.19
CA VAL A 50 -5.76 0.10 -16.89
C VAL A 50 -4.41 -0.60 -16.96
N GLU A 51 -3.55 -0.22 -17.91
CA GLU A 51 -2.22 -0.81 -18.08
C GLU A 51 -1.30 -0.47 -16.91
N GLU A 52 -1.30 0.78 -16.45
CA GLU A 52 -0.62 1.18 -15.20
C GLU A 52 -1.18 0.43 -13.99
N ALA A 53 -2.50 0.28 -13.89
CA ALA A 53 -3.13 -0.46 -12.80
C ALA A 53 -2.66 -1.92 -12.75
N LEU A 54 -2.59 -2.60 -13.89
CA LEU A 54 -2.09 -3.98 -13.99
C LEU A 54 -0.60 -4.05 -13.60
N ASN A 55 0.23 -3.13 -14.11
CA ASN A 55 1.64 -3.05 -13.75
C ASN A 55 1.84 -2.83 -12.24
N PHE A 56 1.05 -1.97 -11.61
CA PHE A 56 1.12 -1.76 -10.15
C PHE A 56 0.68 -2.99 -9.37
N VAL A 57 -0.32 -3.74 -9.85
CA VAL A 57 -0.70 -5.02 -9.24
C VAL A 57 0.48 -6.00 -9.30
N ASP A 58 1.11 -6.15 -10.46
CA ASP A 58 2.25 -7.06 -10.63
C ASP A 58 3.43 -6.66 -9.75
N ILE A 59 3.79 -5.37 -9.72
CA ILE A 59 4.84 -4.86 -8.83
C ILE A 59 4.49 -5.14 -7.37
N PHE A 60 3.26 -4.85 -6.94
CA PHE A 60 2.86 -5.01 -5.54
C PHE A 60 2.91 -6.48 -5.09
N LEU A 61 2.49 -7.41 -5.94
CA LEU A 61 2.48 -8.84 -5.64
C LEU A 61 3.89 -9.45 -5.61
N ASN A 62 4.79 -8.97 -6.48
CA ASN A 62 6.14 -9.54 -6.62
C ASN A 62 7.20 -8.81 -5.79
N THR A 63 6.89 -7.68 -5.16
CA THR A 63 7.84 -6.95 -4.33
C THR A 63 7.83 -7.46 -2.89
N GLU A 64 8.99 -7.93 -2.43
CA GLU A 64 9.22 -8.38 -1.06
C GLU A 64 9.41 -7.21 -0.09
N PHE A 65 9.13 -7.45 1.19
CA PHE A 65 9.35 -6.49 2.26
C PHE A 65 10.81 -6.52 2.73
N GLU A 66 11.47 -5.37 2.83
CA GLU A 66 12.90 -5.30 3.17
C GLU A 66 13.19 -5.48 4.67
N ALA A 67 12.17 -5.37 5.54
CA ALA A 67 12.32 -5.47 6.98
C ALA A 67 13.44 -4.57 7.54
N GLY A 68 14.33 -5.10 8.38
CA GLY A 68 15.44 -4.34 8.97
C GLY A 68 14.97 -3.05 9.66
N ARG A 69 15.48 -1.90 9.20
CA ARG A 69 15.08 -0.58 9.76
C ARG A 69 13.59 -0.27 9.58
N HIS A 70 12.93 -0.87 8.59
CA HIS A 70 11.54 -0.65 8.24
C HIS A 70 10.58 -1.41 9.17
N GLN A 71 10.99 -2.56 9.69
CA GLN A 71 10.19 -3.34 10.65
C GLN A 71 9.79 -2.49 11.86
N ARG A 72 10.75 -1.75 12.44
CA ARG A 72 10.50 -0.83 13.56
C ARG A 72 9.42 0.23 13.27
N ARG A 73 9.23 0.63 12.01
CA ARG A 73 8.17 1.58 11.63
C ARG A 73 6.83 0.87 11.49
N VAL A 74 6.82 -0.33 10.90
CA VAL A 74 5.64 -1.19 10.80
C VAL A 74 5.09 -1.52 12.19
N ASP A 75 5.95 -1.88 13.14
CA ASP A 75 5.55 -2.21 14.51
C ASP A 75 4.90 -1.01 15.22
N LYS A 76 5.38 0.21 14.95
CA LYS A 76 4.79 1.44 15.50
C LYS A 76 3.38 1.73 14.95
N ILE A 77 3.08 1.32 13.72
CA ILE A 77 1.74 1.46 13.13
C ILE A 77 0.75 0.51 13.80
N ALA A 78 1.20 -0.68 14.19
CA ALA A 78 0.36 -1.71 14.80
C ALA A 78 0.00 -1.42 16.27
N ASN A 79 0.68 -0.49 16.95
CA ASN A 79 0.51 -0.26 18.40
C ASN A 79 -0.67 0.65 18.76
N GLY A 80 -1.86 0.36 18.22
CA GLY A 80 -3.12 0.68 18.89
C GLY A 80 -3.47 -0.44 19.88
N ASN A 81 -2.99 -0.32 21.12
CA ASN A 81 -3.21 -1.20 22.28
C ASN A 81 -2.43 -2.53 22.29
N GLN A 82 -1.30 -2.53 23.00
CA GLN A 82 -0.97 -3.60 23.95
C GLN A 82 -1.28 -3.07 25.34
#